data_AF-A0A4Z1CU33-F1
#
_entry.id   AF-A0A4Z1CU33-F1
#
_cell.length_a   1.000
_cell.length_b   1.000
_cell.length_c   1.000
_cell.angle_alpha   90.00
_cell.angle_beta   90.00
_cell.angle_gamma   90.00
#
_symmetry.space_group_name_H-M   'P 1'
#
loop_
_entity.id
_entity.type
_entity.pdbx_description
1 polymer ?
#
loop_
_entity_poly.entity_id
_entity_poly.type
_entity_poly.pdbx_seq_one_letter_code
_entity_poly.pdbx_strand_id
1 'polypeptide(L)'
;MALVLACGVGFLAAAVTVTADAYLLLEQPLVTIIWLTSALTGCVLGGLLCRLLARRHRLAPRAVWVTIGAMIALVWGVSTASSHVFMSSWDRFDRELGGTGRCLAGTPYGRENASVVTTVPANGGERSGVMEVWPGGPVPEGTPKGHKFPPLKLKNAVNGGVRPLAPADGTSRDLLRSYGCR
;
A
#
# COMPACT_ATOMS: atom_id res chain seq x y z
N MET A 1 -34.73 1.61 -2.46
CA MET A 1 -33.71 1.83 -3.50
C MET A 1 -32.49 2.58 -2.99
N ALA A 2 -32.64 3.74 -2.32
CA ALA A 2 -31.50 4.52 -1.80
C ALA A 2 -30.51 3.73 -0.92
N LEU A 3 -31.02 2.84 -0.04
CA LEU A 3 -30.18 2.05 0.86
C LEU A 3 -29.38 0.95 0.14
N VAL A 4 -29.96 0.37 -0.92
CA VAL A 4 -29.28 -0.64 -1.76
C VAL A 4 -28.12 0.01 -2.53
N LEU A 5 -28.38 1.19 -3.10
CA LEU A 5 -27.36 1.99 -3.79
C LEU A 5 -26.25 2.44 -2.83
N ALA A 6 -26.58 2.92 -1.63
CA ALA A 6 -25.59 3.32 -0.64
C ALA A 6 -24.69 2.16 -0.20
N CYS A 7 -25.26 0.97 0.04
CA CYS A 7 -24.47 -0.23 0.34
C CYS A 7 -23.59 -0.64 -0.84
N GLY A 8 -24.14 -0.69 -2.06
CA GLY A 8 -23.37 -1.02 -3.26
C GLY A 8 -22.19 -0.07 -3.50
N VAL A 9 -22.41 1.24 -3.38
CA VAL A 9 -21.36 2.27 -3.53
C VAL A 9 -20.30 2.16 -2.45
N GLY A 10 -20.68 1.93 -1.18
CA GLY A 10 -19.69 1.83 -0.11
C GLY A 10 -18.82 0.56 -0.20
N PHE A 11 -19.38 -0.59 -0.61
CA PHE A 11 -18.59 -1.80 -0.86
C PHE A 11 -17.68 -1.65 -2.08
N LEU A 12 -18.15 -1.01 -3.15
CA LEU A 12 -17.32 -0.67 -4.30
C LEU A 12 -16.16 0.25 -3.87
N ALA A 13 -16.42 1.30 -3.08
CA ALA A 13 -15.39 2.21 -2.58
C ALA A 13 -14.35 1.50 -1.69
N ALA A 14 -14.79 0.58 -0.82
CA ALA A 14 -13.89 -0.26 -0.03
C ALA A 14 -13.02 -1.16 -0.93
N ALA A 15 -13.59 -1.78 -1.96
CA ALA A 15 -12.80 -2.60 -2.89
C ALA A 15 -11.80 -1.75 -3.69
N VAL A 16 -12.22 -0.56 -4.15
CA VAL A 16 -11.35 0.37 -4.89
C VAL A 16 -10.16 0.80 -4.03
N THR A 17 -10.39 1.22 -2.77
CA THR A 17 -9.31 1.62 -1.85
C THR A 17 -8.31 0.49 -1.61
N VAL A 18 -8.77 -0.74 -1.35
CA VAL A 18 -7.87 -1.89 -1.20
C VAL A 18 -7.09 -2.17 -2.48
N THR A 19 -7.73 -2.12 -3.65
CA THR A 19 -7.03 -2.33 -4.92
C THR A 19 -6.06 -1.20 -5.27
N ALA A 20 -6.31 0.02 -4.77
CA ALA A 20 -5.43 1.16 -4.91
C ALA A 20 -4.19 1.00 -4.05
N ASP A 21 -4.37 0.66 -2.76
CA ASP A 21 -3.28 0.40 -1.83
C ASP A 21 -2.43 -0.80 -2.28
N ALA A 22 -3.08 -1.82 -2.84
CA ALA A 22 -2.39 -2.98 -3.41
C ALA A 22 -1.68 -2.69 -4.75
N TYR A 23 -1.77 -1.46 -5.29
CA TYR A 23 -1.25 -1.07 -6.60
C TYR A 23 -1.75 -1.96 -7.76
N LEU A 24 -2.90 -2.61 -7.59
CA LEU A 24 -3.48 -3.53 -8.58
C LEU A 24 -4.35 -2.82 -9.62
N LEU A 25 -4.63 -1.53 -9.43
CA LEU A 25 -5.58 -0.73 -10.23
C LEU A 25 -5.43 -0.79 -11.77
N LEU A 26 -4.26 -1.15 -12.30
CA LEU A 26 -3.93 -0.89 -13.71
C LEU A 26 -3.66 -2.12 -14.58
N GLU A 27 -3.48 -3.34 -14.05
CA GLU A 27 -2.89 -4.42 -14.88
C GLU A 27 -3.65 -5.75 -14.97
N GLN A 28 -4.82 -5.95 -14.34
CA GLN A 28 -5.50 -7.26 -14.43
C GLN A 28 -7.03 -7.22 -14.60
N PRO A 29 -7.61 -8.06 -15.50
CA PRO A 29 -9.06 -8.25 -15.61
C PRO A 29 -9.68 -8.86 -14.34
N LEU A 30 -8.85 -9.39 -13.43
CA LEU A 30 -9.29 -9.86 -12.12
C LEU A 30 -9.76 -8.71 -11.21
N VAL A 31 -9.25 -7.50 -11.41
CA VAL A 31 -9.60 -6.32 -10.58
C VAL A 31 -11.02 -5.87 -10.86
N THR A 32 -11.44 -5.89 -12.13
CA THR A 32 -12.82 -5.59 -12.50
C THR A 32 -13.80 -6.64 -11.96
N ILE A 33 -13.39 -7.92 -11.92
CA ILE A 33 -14.17 -8.99 -11.26
C ILE A 33 -14.30 -8.73 -9.76
N ILE A 34 -13.21 -8.32 -9.09
CA ILE A 34 -13.24 -7.97 -7.64
C ILE A 34 -14.20 -6.80 -7.39
N TRP A 35 -14.14 -5.75 -8.21
CA TRP A 35 -15.06 -4.62 -8.10
C TRP A 35 -16.51 -5.02 -8.35
N LEU A 36 -16.78 -5.76 -9.42
CA LEU A 36 -18.14 -6.20 -9.76
C LEU A 36 -18.71 -7.14 -8.69
N THR A 37 -17.92 -8.08 -8.18
CA THR A 37 -18.34 -9.00 -7.12
C THR A 37 -18.57 -8.26 -5.79
N SER A 38 -17.73 -7.28 -5.44
CA SER A 38 -17.95 -6.44 -4.26
C SER A 38 -19.23 -5.60 -4.37
N ALA A 39 -19.49 -5.00 -5.54
CA ALA A 39 -20.69 -4.20 -5.79
C ALA A 39 -21.95 -5.07 -5.76
N LEU A 40 -21.91 -6.25 -6.38
CA LEU A 40 -22.98 -7.25 -6.31
C LEU A 40 -23.26 -7.66 -4.86
N THR A 41 -22.21 -7.95 -4.08
CA THR A 41 -22.36 -8.34 -2.67
C THR A 41 -22.99 -7.23 -1.85
N GLY A 42 -22.56 -5.98 -2.05
CA GLY A 42 -23.15 -4.80 -1.41
C GLY A 42 -24.63 -4.59 -1.78
N CYS A 43 -25.00 -4.80 -3.05
CA CYS A 43 -26.38 -4.72 -3.51
C CYS A 43 -27.26 -5.84 -2.92
N VAL A 44 -26.76 -7.07 -2.82
CA VAL A 44 -27.47 -8.20 -2.21
C VAL A 44 -27.72 -7.94 -0.72
N LEU A 45 -26.69 -7.51 0.02
CA LEU A 45 -26.82 -7.14 1.44
C LEU A 45 -27.81 -5.99 1.65
N GLY A 46 -27.70 -4.92 0.85
CA GLY A 46 -28.62 -3.78 0.92
C GLY A 46 -30.07 -4.20 0.62
N GLY A 47 -30.28 -5.11 -0.33
CA GLY A 47 -31.59 -5.66 -0.65
C GLY A 47 -32.17 -6.51 0.50
N LEU A 48 -31.34 -7.32 1.14
CA LEU A 48 -31.70 -8.12 2.33
C LEU A 48 -32.09 -7.22 3.52
N LEU A 49 -31.29 -6.18 3.79
CA LEU A 49 -31.58 -5.17 4.81
C LEU A 49 -32.90 -4.45 4.53
N CYS A 50 -33.15 -4.03 3.29
CA CYS A 50 -34.43 -3.43 2.91
C CYS A 50 -35.60 -4.39 3.15
N ARG A 51 -35.47 -5.67 2.81
CA ARG A 51 -36.54 -6.68 3.03
C ARG A 51 -36.80 -6.93 4.52
N LEU A 52 -35.76 -7.02 5.33
CA LEU A 52 -35.88 -7.21 6.78
C LEU A 52 -36.50 -5.98 7.47
N LEU A 53 -36.10 -4.78 7.07
CA LEU A 53 -36.62 -3.53 7.62
C LEU A 53 -38.05 -3.24 7.15
N ALA A 54 -38.39 -3.57 5.91
CA ALA A 54 -39.76 -3.44 5.39
C ALA A 54 -40.75 -4.34 6.16
N ARG A 55 -40.33 -5.53 6.59
CA ARG A 55 -41.15 -6.42 7.44
C ARG A 55 -41.38 -5.90 8.86
N ARG A 56 -40.56 -4.97 9.35
CA ARG A 56 -40.62 -4.46 10.74
C ARG A 56 -41.29 -3.08 10.91
N HIS A 57 -41.87 -2.54 9.83
CA HIS A 57 -42.53 -1.22 9.75
C HIS A 57 -41.61 0.01 9.98
N ARG A 58 -41.70 0.93 9.01
CA ARG A 58 -41.08 2.27 8.90
C ARG A 58 -39.54 2.31 8.91
N LEU A 59 -38.99 2.42 7.70
CA LEU A 59 -37.64 2.96 7.46
C LEU A 59 -37.58 4.39 8.02
N ALA A 60 -37.20 4.53 9.28
CA ALA A 60 -36.96 5.83 9.88
C ALA A 60 -35.76 6.49 9.17
N PRO A 61 -35.79 7.80 8.89
CA PRO A 61 -34.64 8.51 8.31
C PRO A 61 -33.36 8.34 9.15
N ARG A 62 -33.50 8.06 10.45
CA ARG A 62 -32.40 7.68 11.34
C ARG A 62 -31.66 6.41 10.89
N ALA A 63 -32.38 5.41 10.40
CA ALA A 63 -31.77 4.17 9.93
C ALA A 63 -30.88 4.40 8.70
N VAL A 64 -31.28 5.33 7.81
CA VAL A 64 -30.50 5.72 6.64
C VAL A 64 -29.17 6.37 7.06
N TRP A 65 -29.22 7.32 8.00
CA TRP A 65 -28.02 7.96 8.54
C TRP A 65 -27.09 6.97 9.26
N VAL A 66 -27.65 6.05 10.05
CA VAL A 66 -26.87 4.99 10.71
C VAL A 66 -26.19 4.09 9.67
N THR A 67 -26.87 3.71 8.59
CA THR A 67 -26.24 2.92 7.51
C THR A 67 -25.14 3.69 6.79
N ILE A 68 -25.32 4.98 6.52
CA ILE A 68 -24.26 5.81 5.90
C ILE A 68 -23.05 5.88 6.83
N GLY A 69 -23.26 6.18 8.12
CA GLY A 69 -22.18 6.21 9.12
C GLY A 69 -21.45 4.87 9.24
N ALA A 70 -22.19 3.75 9.25
CA ALA A 70 -21.60 2.41 9.28
C ALA A 70 -20.77 2.10 8.03
N MET A 71 -21.23 2.51 6.84
CA MET A 71 -20.46 2.32 5.60
C MET A 71 -19.20 3.18 5.58
N ILE A 72 -19.26 4.43 6.05
CA ILE A 72 -18.08 5.28 6.20
C ILE A 72 -17.08 4.62 7.15
N ALA A 73 -17.54 4.17 8.33
CA ALA A 73 -16.70 3.51 9.32
C ALA A 73 -16.06 2.21 8.76
N LEU A 74 -16.82 1.44 7.97
CA LEU A 74 -16.29 0.25 7.29
C LEU A 74 -15.21 0.60 6.27
N VAL A 75 -15.44 1.57 5.39
CA VAL A 75 -14.43 2.02 4.40
C VAL A 75 -13.18 2.52 5.11
N TRP A 76 -13.35 3.30 6.18
CA TRP A 76 -12.24 3.81 6.98
C TRP A 76 -11.45 2.69 7.66
N GLY A 77 -12.15 1.72 8.26
CA GLY A 77 -11.54 0.55 8.87
C GLY A 77 -10.79 -0.33 7.87
N VAL A 78 -11.38 -0.54 6.69
CA VAL A 78 -10.75 -1.28 5.59
C VAL A 78 -9.51 -0.54 5.08
N SER A 79 -9.57 0.77 4.86
CA SER A 79 -8.42 1.57 4.42
C SER A 79 -7.28 1.59 5.43
N THR A 80 -7.62 1.66 6.73
CA THR A 80 -6.63 1.56 7.80
C THR A 80 -5.99 0.18 7.84
N ALA A 81 -6.78 -0.89 7.71
CA ALA A 81 -6.25 -2.25 7.69
C ALA A 81 -5.41 -2.53 6.42
N SER A 82 -5.85 -2.05 5.25
CA SER A 82 -5.13 -2.23 3.99
C SER A 82 -3.81 -1.50 3.99
N SER A 83 -3.74 -0.27 4.49
CA SER A 83 -2.46 0.47 4.60
C SER A 83 -1.44 -0.21 5.52
N HIS A 84 -1.88 -0.98 6.52
CA HIS A 84 -0.97 -1.79 7.34
C HIS A 84 -0.45 -3.05 6.64
N VAL A 85 -1.24 -3.63 5.72
CA VAL A 85 -0.87 -4.82 4.95
C VAL A 85 -0.05 -4.44 3.72
N PHE A 86 -0.51 -3.43 2.99
CA PHE A 86 0.09 -2.83 1.80
C PHE A 86 0.79 -1.53 2.19
N MET A 87 1.77 -1.62 3.09
CA MET A 87 2.56 -0.45 3.49
C MET A 87 3.20 0.19 2.26
N SER A 88 3.28 1.53 2.27
CA SER A 88 4.00 2.24 1.23
C SER A 88 5.44 1.75 1.17
N SER A 89 6.02 1.81 -0.03
CA SER A 89 7.41 1.42 -0.28
C SER A 89 8.38 2.11 0.71
N TRP A 90 8.13 3.39 1.01
CA TRP A 90 8.93 4.17 1.95
C TRP A 90 8.71 3.76 3.41
N ASP A 91 7.47 3.57 3.85
CA ASP A 91 7.18 3.17 5.24
C ASP A 91 7.72 1.79 5.56
N ARG A 92 7.74 0.90 4.56
CA ARG A 92 8.37 -0.41 4.68
C ARG A 92 9.88 -0.29 4.78
N PHE A 93 10.50 0.52 3.93
CA PHE A 93 11.93 0.80 4.00
C PHE A 93 12.31 1.31 5.39
N ASP A 94 11.55 2.26 5.91
CA ASP A 94 11.73 2.79 7.26
C ASP A 94 11.60 1.69 8.33
N ARG A 95 10.53 0.90 8.26
CA ARG A 95 10.28 -0.15 9.25
C ARG A 95 11.32 -1.25 9.26
N GLU A 96 11.92 -1.60 8.12
CA GLU A 96 12.82 -2.75 7.99
C GLU A 96 14.31 -2.37 7.99
N LEU A 97 14.68 -1.25 7.36
CA LEU A 97 16.08 -0.92 7.06
C LEU A 97 16.49 0.49 7.50
N GLY A 98 15.71 1.51 7.16
CA GLY A 98 16.08 2.93 7.24
C GLY A 98 15.70 3.66 8.53
N GLY A 99 14.79 3.10 9.33
CA GLY A 99 14.23 3.78 10.49
C GLY A 99 15.06 3.70 11.75
N THR A 100 14.65 4.46 12.77
CA THR A 100 15.37 4.54 14.04
C THR A 100 15.60 3.16 14.66
N GLY A 101 16.87 2.83 14.95
CA GLY A 101 17.26 1.52 15.48
C GLY A 101 17.39 0.40 14.44
N ARG A 102 17.29 0.71 13.14
CA ARG A 102 17.59 -0.23 12.04
C ARG A 102 19.01 -0.09 11.54
N CYS A 103 19.45 -1.04 10.73
CA CYS A 103 20.84 -1.15 10.28
C CYS A 103 21.30 0.02 9.41
N LEU A 104 20.41 0.67 8.66
CA LEU A 104 20.75 1.87 7.89
C LEU A 104 20.50 3.17 8.66
N ALA A 105 20.04 3.12 9.91
CA ALA A 105 19.87 4.30 10.74
C ALA A 105 21.22 5.01 10.94
N GLY A 106 21.26 6.33 10.74
CA GLY A 106 22.50 7.11 10.82
C GLY A 106 23.48 6.93 9.66
N THR A 107 23.12 6.16 8.62
CA THR A 107 23.91 6.03 7.39
C THR A 107 23.43 7.03 6.33
N PRO A 108 24.17 7.23 5.22
CA PRO A 108 23.70 8.02 4.07
C PRO A 108 22.40 7.50 3.45
N TYR A 109 22.06 6.23 3.72
CA TYR A 109 20.84 5.56 3.28
C TYR A 109 19.73 5.56 4.35
N GLY A 110 19.96 6.12 5.55
CA GLY A 110 18.94 6.18 6.60
C GLY A 110 17.76 7.07 6.21
N ARG A 111 16.60 6.89 6.86
CA ARG A 111 15.36 7.64 6.56
C ARG A 111 15.54 9.15 6.52
N GLU A 112 16.35 9.70 7.42
CA GLU A 112 16.59 11.15 7.54
C GLU A 112 17.45 11.71 6.41
N ASN A 113 18.15 10.82 5.70
CA ASN A 113 19.22 11.15 4.77
C ASN A 113 18.91 10.71 3.34
N ALA A 114 18.16 9.63 3.15
CA ALA A 114 17.79 9.14 1.82
C ALA A 114 16.66 9.98 1.22
N SER A 115 16.76 10.33 -0.07
CA SER A 115 15.92 11.38 -0.65
C SER A 115 14.97 10.93 -1.75
N VAL A 116 15.11 9.72 -2.31
CA VAL A 116 14.23 9.26 -3.40
C VAL A 116 14.06 7.75 -3.35
N VAL A 117 12.81 7.29 -3.38
CA VAL A 117 12.43 5.91 -3.71
C VAL A 117 11.67 5.91 -5.03
N THR A 118 12.38 5.58 -6.12
CA THR A 118 11.76 5.39 -7.44
C THR A 118 11.62 3.90 -7.74
N THR A 119 10.43 3.51 -8.21
CA THR A 119 10.23 2.18 -8.82
C THR A 119 10.63 2.25 -10.29
N VAL A 120 11.76 1.62 -10.65
CA VAL A 120 12.30 1.67 -12.02
C VAL A 120 11.88 0.42 -12.80
N PRO A 121 11.13 0.55 -13.93
CA PRO A 121 10.89 -0.56 -14.83
C PRO A 121 12.19 -1.03 -15.47
N ALA A 122 12.48 -2.33 -15.44
CA ALA A 122 13.78 -2.84 -15.88
C ALA A 122 14.01 -2.76 -17.41
N ASN A 123 12.98 -2.59 -18.26
CA ASN A 123 13.14 -2.47 -19.72
C ASN A 123 11.86 -1.93 -20.40
N GLY A 124 11.51 -0.64 -20.25
CA GLY A 124 10.54 0.07 -21.13
C GLY A 124 9.12 -0.51 -21.30
N GLY A 125 8.80 -1.63 -20.66
CA GLY A 125 7.58 -2.41 -20.78
C GLY A 125 7.61 -3.47 -19.68
N GLU A 126 6.48 -3.60 -18.98
CA GLU A 126 6.26 -4.38 -17.76
C GLU A 126 7.16 -4.00 -16.55
N ARG A 127 6.50 -3.37 -15.57
CA ARG A 127 7.12 -2.66 -14.45
C ARG A 127 7.76 -3.63 -13.46
N SER A 128 9.05 -3.87 -13.61
CA SER A 128 9.85 -4.59 -12.61
C SER A 128 9.83 -3.83 -11.27
N GLY A 129 9.32 -4.48 -10.22
CA GLY A 129 9.19 -3.95 -8.86
C GLY A 129 10.55 -3.82 -8.18
N VAL A 130 11.38 -2.87 -8.61
CA VAL A 130 12.66 -2.54 -7.95
C VAL A 130 12.58 -1.12 -7.42
N MET A 131 12.73 -0.98 -6.12
CA MET A 131 12.85 0.27 -5.37
C MET A 131 14.32 0.71 -5.38
N GLU A 132 14.60 1.93 -5.82
CA GLU A 132 15.93 2.53 -5.73
C GLU A 132 15.95 3.59 -4.63
N VAL A 133 16.74 3.39 -3.58
CA VAL A 133 16.95 4.33 -2.47
C VAL A 133 18.19 5.16 -2.75
N TRP A 134 18.01 6.46 -2.95
CA TRP A 134 19.10 7.39 -3.20
C TRP A 134 19.66 7.97 -1.91
N PRO A 135 20.99 7.92 -1.70
CA PRO A 135 21.62 8.47 -0.51
C PRO A 135 21.68 10.00 -0.60
N GLY A 136 21.39 10.67 0.50
CA GLY A 136 21.48 12.14 0.61
C GLY A 136 22.06 12.62 1.94
N GLY A 137 22.55 11.70 2.78
CA GLY A 137 23.15 12.02 4.08
C GLY A 137 24.61 12.44 4.03
N PRO A 138 25.18 12.83 5.18
CA PRO A 138 26.58 13.18 5.30
C PRO A 138 27.45 12.01 4.82
N VAL A 139 28.35 12.33 3.91
CA VAL A 139 29.32 11.39 3.36
C VAL A 139 30.22 10.88 4.50
N PRO A 140 30.38 9.55 4.70
CA PRO A 140 31.27 8.98 5.70
C PRO A 140 32.67 9.59 5.65
N GLU A 141 33.24 9.82 6.83
CA GLU A 141 34.58 10.39 6.97
C GLU A 141 35.62 9.48 6.29
N GLY A 142 36.46 10.05 5.42
CA GLY A 142 37.41 9.29 4.60
C GLY A 142 36.93 8.95 3.17
N THR A 143 35.68 9.28 2.83
CA THR A 143 35.21 9.16 1.44
C THR A 143 35.85 10.27 0.57
N PRO A 144 36.37 9.95 -0.63
CA PRO A 144 36.94 10.94 -1.54
C PRO A 144 35.93 12.05 -1.88
N LYS A 145 36.39 13.32 -1.90
CA LYS A 145 35.57 14.45 -2.38
C LYS A 145 35.06 14.15 -3.79
N GLY A 146 33.74 14.22 -3.98
CA GLY A 146 33.08 13.93 -5.26
C GLY A 146 32.65 12.48 -5.49
N HIS A 147 32.84 11.59 -4.49
CA HIS A 147 32.32 10.23 -4.57
C HIS A 147 30.79 10.22 -4.57
N LYS A 148 30.20 9.64 -5.62
CA LYS A 148 28.75 9.40 -5.71
C LYS A 148 28.46 8.00 -5.21
N PHE A 149 27.74 7.91 -4.09
CA PHE A 149 27.23 6.64 -3.61
C PHE A 149 26.22 6.06 -4.61
N PRO A 150 26.33 4.76 -4.94
CA PRO A 150 25.36 4.12 -5.83
C PRO A 150 23.98 4.06 -5.16
N PRO A 151 22.88 4.09 -5.92
CA PRO A 151 21.55 3.87 -5.36
C PRO A 151 21.45 2.44 -4.80
N LEU A 152 20.82 2.30 -3.63
CA LEU A 152 20.53 1.00 -3.03
C LEU A 152 19.27 0.43 -3.71
N LYS A 153 19.41 -0.69 -4.42
CA LYS A 153 18.32 -1.32 -5.16
C LYS A 153 17.72 -2.46 -4.36
N LEU A 154 16.45 -2.34 -4.02
CA LEU A 154 15.67 -3.30 -3.27
C LEU A 154 14.58 -3.86 -4.17
N LYS A 155 14.34 -5.17 -4.14
CA LYS A 155 13.15 -5.75 -4.76
C LYS A 155 11.94 -5.23 -3.99
N ASN A 156 11.22 -4.30 -4.61
CA ASN A 156 9.90 -3.93 -4.15
C ASN A 156 9.00 -5.16 -4.28
N ALA A 157 8.05 -5.24 -3.36
CA ALA A 157 7.36 -6.45 -3.01
C ALA A 157 6.63 -7.10 -4.18
N VAL A 158 7.22 -8.16 -4.70
CA VAL A 158 6.52 -9.20 -5.45
C VAL A 158 5.30 -9.61 -4.62
N ASN A 159 4.09 -9.58 -5.22
CA ASN A 159 2.80 -9.91 -4.59
C ASN A 159 2.27 -8.91 -3.54
N GLY A 160 2.36 -7.60 -3.79
CA GLY A 160 1.60 -6.62 -3.01
C GLY A 160 2.09 -6.44 -1.58
N GLY A 161 3.40 -6.25 -1.37
CA GLY A 161 3.84 -5.74 -0.06
C GLY A 161 3.87 -6.76 1.07
N VAL A 162 3.92 -8.08 0.83
CA VAL A 162 3.83 -9.08 1.93
C VAL A 162 5.18 -9.68 2.35
N ARG A 163 6.20 -9.65 1.48
CA ARG A 163 7.54 -10.20 1.77
C ARG A 163 8.53 -9.13 2.23
N PRO A 164 9.53 -9.46 3.08
CA PRO A 164 10.58 -8.53 3.48
C PRO A 164 11.35 -7.95 2.28
N LEU A 165 11.89 -6.75 2.44
CA LEU A 165 12.77 -6.12 1.45
C LEU A 165 14.02 -6.97 1.25
N ALA A 166 14.30 -7.29 0.00
CA ALA A 166 15.47 -8.06 -0.39
C ALA A 166 16.32 -7.26 -1.40
N PRO A 167 17.65 -7.44 -1.44
CA PRO A 167 18.48 -6.78 -2.43
C PRO A 167 18.09 -7.20 -3.85
N ALA A 168 18.01 -6.24 -4.76
CA ALA A 168 17.70 -6.48 -6.17
C ALA A 168 18.89 -7.07 -6.93
N ASP A 169 20.11 -6.69 -6.56
CA ASP A 169 21.37 -7.10 -7.18
C ASP A 169 22.47 -7.42 -6.15
N GLY A 170 23.61 -7.90 -6.62
CA GLY A 170 24.77 -8.21 -5.79
C GLY A 170 25.35 -6.97 -5.09
N THR A 171 25.43 -5.85 -5.82
CA THR A 171 25.95 -4.58 -5.28
C THR A 171 25.15 -4.09 -4.08
N SER A 172 23.83 -4.14 -4.14
CA SER A 172 22.93 -3.74 -3.05
C SER A 172 23.03 -4.71 -1.87
N ARG A 173 23.25 -6.01 -2.14
CA ARG A 173 23.50 -7.00 -1.09
C ARG A 173 24.80 -6.71 -0.34
N ASP A 174 25.87 -6.40 -1.05
CA ASP A 174 27.17 -6.12 -0.44
C ASP A 174 27.14 -4.79 0.32
N LEU A 175 26.41 -3.80 -0.19
CA LEU A 175 26.19 -2.53 0.49
C LEU A 175 25.37 -2.69 1.78
N LEU A 176 24.29 -3.47 1.76
CA LEU A 176 23.53 -3.80 2.96
C LEU A 176 24.42 -4.51 3.99
N ARG A 177 25.25 -5.45 3.55
CA ARG A 177 26.20 -6.16 4.43
C ARG A 177 27.26 -5.23 5.02
N SER A 178 27.77 -4.26 4.28
CA SER A 178 28.77 -3.31 4.79
C SER A 178 28.23 -2.43 5.90
N TYR A 179 26.91 -2.19 5.92
CA TYR A 179 26.20 -1.50 7.00
C TYR A 179 25.62 -2.44 8.06
N GLY A 180 25.94 -3.74 8.01
CA GLY A 180 25.50 -4.72 9.01
C GLY A 180 24.04 -5.17 8.89
N CYS A 181 23.37 -4.88 7.77
CA CYS A 181 22.04 -5.42 7.48
C CYS A 181 22.15 -6.92 7.09
N ARG A 182 21.25 -7.74 7.63
CA ARG A 182 21.17 -9.20 7.37
C ARG A 182 19.93 -9.57 6.60
#